data_AF-A0A1F9E6S4-F1
#
_entry.id   AF-A0A1F9E6S4-F1
#
_cell.length_a   1.000
_cell.length_b   1.000
_cell.length_c   1.000
_cell.angle_alpha   90.00
_cell.angle_beta   90.00
_cell.angle_gamma   90.00
#
_symmetry.space_group_name_H-M   'P 1'
#
loop_
_entity.id
_entity.type
_entity.pdbx_description
1 polymer ?
#
loop_
_entity_poly.entity_id
_entity_poly.type
_entity_poly.pdbx_seq_one_letter_code
_entity_poly.pdbx_strand_id
1 'polypeptide(L)'
;MSTSILDFKYFLLPFGKGALMKLCSIFIFLVISIGGIAEELPYFNPYLETFETIEGKPTLSSDRVMFFEDSQNAKPWPIEFYKRLAQKIENGFMLEYDFLFSQSGQKIKTPIHFIFTDRLSNQGNASYVYQAFYAALYKDKHGYEAILVNPFGIKEEELHFYIAHELFHLYYRLQNREIHRWMDEGLAQFFAYQLTHFIPQFQITKYFENPDVALEEFPDSQAKYYGNSFLFYYYLYLHYFPEKGDFKRFISMSHPKELFEEDQWKTVLQEFSIAKLLNTIYVHDQKHYSLKPLYGKVVPLEALPENFKSKEYLSLYVRGSDENYEATLALKKKLKLEHWDAETVYVIQPEFGKVQIVSRLNDELSSQPYVIVFLLYKPF
;
A
#
# COMPACT_ATOMS: atom_id res chain seq x y z
N MET A 1 3.90 -48.20 -16.24
CA MET A 1 4.09 -48.07 -14.77
C MET A 1 5.59 -48.17 -14.50
N SER A 2 6.22 -47.06 -14.13
CA SER A 2 7.63 -47.00 -13.75
C SER A 2 7.69 -46.36 -12.37
N THR A 3 8.05 -47.14 -11.36
CA THR A 3 8.27 -46.67 -9.99
C THR A 3 9.75 -46.35 -9.84
N SER A 4 10.12 -45.07 -9.83
CA SER A 4 11.44 -44.64 -9.37
C SER A 4 11.45 -44.61 -7.84
N ILE A 5 12.13 -45.59 -7.24
CA ILE A 5 12.49 -45.61 -5.82
C ILE A 5 13.68 -44.66 -5.65
N LEU A 6 13.50 -43.59 -4.88
CA LEU A 6 14.58 -42.71 -4.44
C LEU A 6 15.13 -43.24 -3.11
N ASP A 7 16.36 -43.77 -3.15
CA ASP A 7 17.08 -44.29 -2.00
C ASP A 7 17.91 -43.15 -1.37
N PHE A 8 17.56 -42.73 -0.15
CA PHE A 8 18.25 -41.65 0.57
C PHE A 8 19.31 -42.23 1.52
N LYS A 9 20.59 -41.96 1.25
CA LYS A 9 21.67 -42.19 2.21
C LYS A 9 21.90 -40.94 3.06
N TYR A 10 21.56 -41.02 4.34
CA TYR A 10 21.89 -39.98 5.32
C TYR A 10 23.39 -39.96 5.59
N PHE A 11 24.04 -38.80 5.41
CA PHE A 11 25.36 -38.54 5.97
C PHE A 11 25.19 -37.74 7.27
N LEU A 12 25.40 -38.41 8.41
CA LEU A 12 25.59 -37.76 9.70
C LEU A 12 27.04 -37.31 9.80
N LEU A 13 27.30 -36.00 9.68
CA LEU A 13 28.59 -35.42 10.05
C LEU A 13 28.60 -35.14 11.57
N PRO A 14 29.62 -35.60 12.31
CA PRO A 14 29.74 -35.32 13.73
C PRO A 14 30.27 -33.89 13.91
N PHE A 15 29.43 -32.96 14.34
CA PHE A 15 29.88 -31.63 14.77
C PHE A 15 29.94 -31.53 16.29
N GLY A 16 31.11 -31.09 16.77
CA GLY A 16 31.44 -30.90 18.17
C GLY A 16 30.64 -29.80 18.85
N LYS A 17 30.49 -29.94 20.16
CA LYS A 17 29.81 -28.99 21.06
C LYS A 17 30.48 -27.61 20.99
N GLY A 18 29.78 -26.60 20.47
CA GLY A 18 30.23 -25.21 20.59
C GLY A 18 29.69 -24.17 19.61
N ALA A 19 28.99 -24.55 18.54
CA ALA A 19 28.52 -23.60 17.50
C ALA A 19 27.03 -23.78 17.15
N LEU A 20 26.16 -23.81 18.17
CA LEU A 20 24.73 -24.10 18.00
C LEU A 20 23.87 -22.82 18.12
N MET A 21 23.93 -21.92 17.12
CA MET A 21 22.80 -21.03 16.79
C MET A 21 22.93 -20.27 15.45
N LYS A 22 23.45 -20.92 14.43
CA LYS A 22 23.16 -20.58 13.01
C LYS A 22 23.03 -21.89 12.24
N LEU A 23 21.98 -22.64 12.56
CA LEU A 23 21.55 -23.73 11.69
C LEU A 23 21.03 -23.08 10.41
N CYS A 24 21.85 -23.12 9.37
CA CYS A 24 21.36 -22.98 8.01
C CYS A 24 20.25 -24.03 7.83
N SER A 25 19.00 -23.59 7.83
CA SER A 25 17.89 -24.39 7.35
C SER A 25 18.17 -24.69 5.88
N ILE A 26 18.72 -25.86 5.59
CA ILE A 26 18.84 -26.38 4.22
C ILE A 26 17.42 -26.77 3.82
N PHE A 27 16.68 -25.84 3.23
CA PHE A 27 15.38 -26.15 2.64
C PHE A 27 15.60 -26.89 1.32
N ILE A 28 15.06 -28.09 1.24
CA ILE A 28 15.05 -28.89 0.02
C ILE A 28 13.86 -28.37 -0.81
N PHE A 29 14.13 -27.44 -1.72
CA PHE A 29 13.16 -27.16 -2.78
C PHE A 29 13.06 -28.38 -3.67
N LEU A 30 11.90 -29.02 -3.72
CA LEU A 30 11.58 -30.00 -4.75
C LEU A 30 11.37 -29.21 -6.04
N VAL A 31 12.47 -29.04 -6.79
CA VAL A 31 12.38 -28.66 -8.20
C VAL A 31 11.69 -29.83 -8.90
N ILE A 32 10.42 -29.65 -9.24
CA ILE A 32 9.71 -30.56 -10.13
C ILE A 32 10.33 -30.35 -11.51
N SER A 33 11.43 -31.05 -11.76
CA SER A 33 12.24 -30.91 -12.98
C SER A 33 11.38 -31.22 -14.21
N ILE A 34 11.00 -30.18 -14.96
CA ILE A 34 10.72 -30.15 -16.41
C ILE A 34 9.67 -31.18 -16.93
N GLY A 35 8.88 -31.78 -16.06
CA GLY A 35 7.89 -32.81 -16.44
C GLY A 35 6.59 -32.79 -15.65
N GLY A 36 6.31 -31.72 -14.91
CA GLY A 36 5.00 -31.55 -14.29
C GLY A 36 3.93 -31.59 -15.38
N ILE A 37 3.05 -32.60 -15.33
CA ILE A 37 1.89 -32.66 -16.22
C ILE A 37 1.10 -31.39 -15.92
N ALA A 38 0.83 -30.61 -16.95
CA ALA A 38 0.05 -29.41 -16.79
C ALA A 38 -1.35 -29.79 -16.26
N GLU A 39 -1.85 -29.02 -15.32
CA GLU A 39 -3.09 -29.31 -14.63
C GLU A 39 -4.10 -28.18 -14.83
N GLU A 40 -5.38 -28.51 -14.80
CA GLU A 40 -6.43 -27.51 -14.85
C GLU A 40 -6.50 -26.79 -13.50
N LEU A 41 -6.21 -25.49 -13.52
CA LEU A 41 -6.28 -24.62 -12.37
C LEU A 41 -7.42 -23.61 -12.53
N PRO A 42 -8.17 -23.32 -11.46
CA PRO A 42 -9.07 -22.19 -11.47
C PRO A 42 -8.25 -20.89 -11.53
N TYR A 43 -8.66 -19.98 -12.42
CA TYR A 43 -8.13 -18.63 -12.58
C TYR A 43 -9.25 -17.62 -12.28
N PHE A 44 -9.06 -16.69 -11.35
CA PHE A 44 -9.99 -15.60 -11.13
C PHE A 44 -9.62 -14.40 -12.01
N ASN A 45 -10.55 -13.95 -12.84
CA ASN A 45 -10.41 -12.74 -13.64
C ASN A 45 -10.91 -11.54 -12.82
N PRO A 46 -10.03 -10.67 -12.29
CA PRO A 46 -10.46 -9.56 -11.43
C PRO A 46 -11.24 -8.47 -12.18
N TYR A 47 -11.16 -8.41 -13.52
CA TYR A 47 -11.89 -7.42 -14.30
C TYR A 47 -13.33 -7.87 -14.61
N LEU A 48 -13.55 -9.17 -14.78
CA LEU A 48 -14.86 -9.76 -15.04
C LEU A 48 -15.51 -10.33 -13.77
N GLU A 49 -14.79 -10.33 -12.65
CA GLU A 49 -15.18 -10.92 -11.36
C GLU A 49 -15.67 -12.39 -11.49
N THR A 50 -15.06 -13.15 -12.40
CA THR A 50 -15.48 -14.52 -12.74
C THR A 50 -14.31 -15.49 -12.64
N PHE A 51 -14.62 -16.78 -12.46
CA PHE A 51 -13.64 -17.85 -12.53
C PHE A 51 -13.63 -18.45 -13.94
N GLU A 52 -12.43 -18.62 -14.46
CA GLU A 52 -12.11 -19.35 -15.68
C GLU A 52 -11.20 -20.54 -15.32
N THR A 53 -10.89 -21.36 -16.31
CA THR A 53 -9.92 -22.46 -16.16
C THR A 53 -8.71 -22.16 -17.03
N ILE A 54 -7.51 -22.31 -16.45
CA ILE A 54 -6.24 -22.24 -17.15
C ILE A 54 -5.51 -23.57 -17.00
N GLU A 55 -4.59 -23.84 -17.93
CA GLU A 55 -3.66 -24.97 -17.82
C GLU A 55 -2.40 -24.47 -17.11
N GLY A 56 -2.21 -24.82 -15.85
CA GLY A 56 -1.07 -24.42 -15.03
C GLY A 56 0.02 -25.49 -15.00
N LYS A 57 1.27 -25.08 -15.21
CA LYS A 57 2.45 -25.93 -15.06
C LYS A 57 3.10 -25.66 -13.70
N PRO A 58 3.19 -26.65 -12.79
CA PRO A 58 3.93 -26.50 -11.54
C PRO A 58 5.40 -26.19 -11.83
N THR A 59 5.94 -25.09 -11.29
CA THR A 59 7.34 -24.68 -11.51
C THR A 59 8.21 -24.91 -10.28
N LEU A 60 7.68 -24.62 -9.10
CA LEU A 60 8.38 -24.75 -7.82
C LEU A 60 7.38 -25.04 -6.71
N SER A 61 7.77 -25.86 -5.73
CA SER A 61 6.96 -26.11 -4.54
C SER A 61 7.81 -26.24 -3.28
N SER A 62 7.20 -25.86 -2.16
CA SER A 62 7.68 -26.06 -0.79
C SER A 62 6.48 -26.31 0.13
N ASP A 63 6.74 -26.50 1.42
CA ASP A 63 5.68 -26.61 2.44
C ASP A 63 4.89 -25.30 2.66
N ARG A 64 5.36 -24.16 2.15
CA ARG A 64 4.72 -22.84 2.35
C ARG A 64 4.24 -22.17 1.07
N VAL A 65 4.83 -22.49 -0.08
CA VAL A 65 4.43 -21.90 -1.36
C VAL A 65 4.38 -22.93 -2.48
N MET A 66 3.45 -22.74 -3.41
CA MET A 66 3.36 -23.49 -4.67
C MET A 66 3.26 -22.51 -5.84
N PHE A 67 4.13 -22.65 -6.82
CA PHE A 67 4.18 -21.77 -7.98
C PHE A 67 3.69 -22.50 -9.22
N PHE A 68 2.79 -21.85 -9.94
CA PHE A 68 2.21 -22.33 -11.19
C PHE A 68 2.42 -21.29 -12.28
N GLU A 69 2.82 -21.74 -13.45
CA GLU A 69 2.95 -20.92 -14.65
C GLU A 69 1.83 -21.28 -15.63
N ASP A 70 1.03 -20.31 -16.06
CA ASP A 70 0.06 -20.51 -17.15
C ASP A 70 0.78 -21.02 -18.40
N SER A 71 0.34 -22.15 -18.95
CA SER A 71 0.94 -22.82 -20.10
C SER A 71 0.95 -21.94 -21.35
N GLN A 72 0.06 -20.94 -21.40
CA GLN A 72 -0.13 -20.01 -22.50
C GLN A 72 0.63 -18.68 -22.32
N ASN A 73 1.39 -18.50 -21.22
CA ASN A 73 2.20 -17.29 -21.05
C ASN A 73 3.20 -17.13 -22.19
N ALA A 74 3.29 -15.91 -22.71
CA ALA A 74 4.11 -15.65 -23.90
C ALA A 74 5.60 -15.73 -23.59
N LYS A 75 5.98 -15.41 -22.34
CA LYS A 75 7.37 -15.35 -21.88
C LYS A 75 7.49 -15.90 -20.45
N PRO A 76 7.63 -17.23 -20.29
CA PRO A 76 7.84 -17.81 -18.97
C PRO A 76 9.18 -17.38 -18.37
N TRP A 77 9.24 -17.25 -17.05
CA TRP A 77 10.46 -16.88 -16.36
C TRP A 77 11.42 -18.06 -16.21
N PRO A 78 12.74 -17.81 -16.09
CA PRO A 78 13.69 -18.87 -15.81
C PRO A 78 13.46 -19.45 -14.40
N ILE A 79 13.71 -20.74 -14.22
CA ILE A 79 13.57 -21.43 -12.92
C ILE A 79 14.31 -20.71 -11.77
N GLU A 80 15.46 -20.10 -12.07
CA GLU A 80 16.26 -19.36 -11.10
C GLU A 80 15.56 -18.11 -10.57
N PHE A 81 14.67 -17.49 -11.35
CA PHE A 81 13.82 -16.40 -10.87
C PHE A 81 12.86 -16.91 -9.79
N TYR A 82 12.11 -17.99 -10.07
CA TYR A 82 11.18 -18.56 -9.10
C TYR A 82 11.88 -19.00 -7.81
N LYS A 83 13.08 -19.58 -7.90
CA LYS A 83 13.87 -19.93 -6.70
C LYS A 83 14.22 -18.70 -5.85
N ARG A 84 14.70 -17.62 -6.47
CA ARG A 84 14.99 -16.36 -5.74
C ARG A 84 13.74 -15.77 -5.12
N LEU A 85 12.64 -15.76 -5.87
CA LEU A 85 11.37 -15.23 -5.39
C LEU A 85 10.82 -16.05 -4.21
N ALA A 86 10.84 -17.38 -4.30
CA ALA A 86 10.42 -18.23 -3.19
C ALA A 86 11.29 -18.01 -1.94
N GLN A 87 12.61 -17.91 -2.10
CA GLN A 87 13.51 -17.55 -0.99
C GLN A 87 13.17 -16.18 -0.40
N LYS A 88 12.88 -15.17 -1.22
CA LYS A 88 12.50 -13.83 -0.77
C LYS A 88 11.17 -13.82 -0.04
N ILE A 89 10.18 -14.58 -0.50
CA ILE A 89 8.88 -14.73 0.14
C ILE A 89 9.05 -15.47 1.47
N GLU A 90 9.60 -16.68 1.47
CA GLU A 90 9.61 -17.55 2.64
C GLU A 90 10.57 -17.07 3.73
N ASN A 91 11.75 -16.56 3.35
CA ASN A 91 12.80 -16.14 4.29
C ASN A 91 12.85 -14.62 4.50
N GLY A 92 12.05 -13.87 3.76
CA GLY A 92 11.91 -12.43 3.92
C GLY A 92 10.48 -12.10 4.32
N PHE A 93 9.60 -11.99 3.32
CA PHE A 93 8.26 -11.43 3.52
C PHE A 93 7.44 -12.15 4.57
N MET A 94 7.35 -13.49 4.52
CA MET A 94 6.54 -14.24 5.47
C MET A 94 7.08 -14.17 6.89
N LEU A 95 8.41 -14.23 7.07
CA LEU A 95 9.02 -14.10 8.40
C LEU A 95 8.80 -12.71 8.98
N GLU A 96 8.98 -11.67 8.16
CA GLU A 96 8.74 -10.29 8.59
C GLU A 96 7.25 -10.02 8.86
N TYR A 97 6.33 -10.77 8.24
CA TYR A 97 4.90 -10.71 8.52
C TYR A 97 4.43 -11.63 9.67
N ASP A 98 5.31 -12.45 10.27
CA ASP A 98 4.88 -13.42 11.29
C ASP A 98 4.19 -12.78 12.51
N PHE A 99 4.47 -11.49 12.76
CA PHE A 99 3.83 -10.74 13.83
C PHE A 99 2.31 -10.57 13.64
N LEU A 100 1.81 -10.52 12.40
CA LEU A 100 0.38 -10.43 12.09
C LEU A 100 -0.37 -11.69 12.58
N PHE A 101 0.29 -12.86 12.56
CA PHE A 101 -0.30 -14.10 13.07
C PHE A 101 -0.26 -14.24 14.59
N SER A 102 0.72 -13.59 15.23
CA SER A 102 0.89 -13.69 16.69
C SER A 102 -0.32 -13.17 17.46
N GLN A 103 -1.13 -12.30 16.85
CA GLN A 103 -2.33 -11.73 17.46
C GLN A 103 -3.61 -12.55 17.19
N SER A 104 -3.71 -13.22 16.05
CA SER A 104 -4.93 -13.95 15.66
C SER A 104 -4.90 -15.45 16.04
N GLY A 105 -3.71 -16.01 16.27
CA GLY A 105 -3.53 -17.46 16.44
C GLY A 105 -3.84 -18.27 15.16
N GLN A 106 -4.23 -17.60 14.08
CA GLN A 106 -4.48 -18.20 12.78
C GLN A 106 -3.18 -18.19 11.99
N LYS A 107 -2.65 -19.37 11.66
CA LYS A 107 -1.57 -19.51 10.69
C LYS A 107 -2.14 -20.07 9.39
N ILE A 108 -1.56 -19.66 8.27
CA ILE A 108 -1.81 -20.33 7.00
C ILE A 108 -1.34 -21.78 7.12
N LYS A 109 -2.28 -22.73 7.00
CA LYS A 109 -2.02 -24.17 7.17
C LYS A 109 -1.67 -24.88 5.86
N THR A 110 -1.99 -24.26 4.73
CA THR A 110 -1.79 -24.79 3.38
C THR A 110 -0.81 -23.90 2.63
N PRO A 111 0.03 -24.42 1.73
CA PRO A 111 0.90 -23.57 0.93
C PRO A 111 0.09 -22.48 0.20
N ILE A 112 0.67 -21.30 0.04
CA ILE A 112 0.06 -20.22 -0.74
C ILE A 112 0.36 -20.47 -2.22
N HIS A 113 -0.66 -20.45 -3.05
CA HIS A 113 -0.51 -20.66 -4.49
C HIS A 113 -0.19 -19.32 -5.16
N PHE A 114 0.93 -19.27 -5.88
CA PHE A 114 1.27 -18.15 -6.76
C PHE A 114 1.03 -18.60 -8.19
N ILE A 115 0.07 -17.97 -8.87
CA ILE A 115 -0.32 -18.31 -10.23
C ILE A 115 0.15 -17.20 -11.15
N PHE A 116 1.19 -17.49 -11.92
CA PHE A 116 1.82 -16.55 -12.86
C PHE A 116 1.09 -16.59 -14.19
N THR A 117 0.51 -15.46 -14.61
CA THR A 117 -0.27 -15.37 -15.85
C THR A 117 -0.25 -13.96 -16.45
N ASP A 118 -0.03 -13.88 -17.75
CA ASP A 118 -0.11 -12.64 -18.53
C ASP A 118 -1.58 -12.17 -18.69
N ARG A 119 -2.58 -13.01 -18.34
CA ARG A 119 -4.02 -12.69 -18.42
C ARG A 119 -4.49 -11.63 -17.43
N LEU A 120 -3.69 -11.35 -16.41
CA LEU A 120 -3.90 -10.22 -15.51
C LEU A 120 -3.64 -8.86 -16.18
N SER A 121 -3.13 -8.86 -17.42
CA SER A 121 -3.19 -7.70 -18.31
C SER A 121 -4.56 -7.60 -18.97
N ASN A 122 -5.22 -6.44 -18.87
CA ASN A 122 -6.51 -6.25 -19.53
C ASN A 122 -6.31 -6.17 -21.05
N GLN A 123 -7.01 -6.99 -21.82
CA GLN A 123 -7.04 -6.88 -23.29
C GLN A 123 -7.86 -5.67 -23.78
N GLY A 124 -8.61 -5.00 -22.89
CA GLY A 124 -9.31 -3.74 -23.16
C GLY A 124 -8.54 -2.51 -22.65
N ASN A 125 -8.81 -1.35 -23.26
CA ASN A 125 -8.25 0.01 -23.04
C ASN A 125 -8.25 0.58 -21.58
N ALA A 126 -8.14 -0.25 -20.55
CA ALA A 126 -7.93 0.22 -19.18
C ALA A 126 -6.52 0.83 -19.05
N SER A 127 -6.44 1.98 -18.39
CA SER A 127 -5.18 2.69 -18.10
C SER A 127 -4.33 2.04 -17.00
N TYR A 128 -4.70 0.86 -16.52
CA TYR A 128 -4.12 0.19 -15.36
C TYR A 128 -4.02 -1.32 -15.56
N VAL A 129 -2.91 -1.91 -15.09
CA VAL A 129 -2.61 -3.35 -15.16
C VAL A 129 -2.34 -3.84 -13.75
N TYR A 130 -3.07 -4.88 -13.31
CA TYR A 130 -2.75 -5.58 -12.06
C TYR A 130 -1.46 -6.39 -12.22
N GLN A 131 -0.48 -6.11 -11.35
CA GLN A 131 0.80 -6.83 -11.31
C GLN A 131 0.76 -7.99 -10.32
N ALA A 132 -0.02 -7.86 -9.25
CA ALA A 132 -0.42 -8.97 -8.41
C ALA A 132 -1.85 -8.74 -7.92
N PHE A 133 -2.52 -9.80 -7.47
CA PHE A 133 -3.87 -9.72 -6.91
C PHE A 133 -4.14 -10.91 -5.97
N TYR A 134 -4.43 -10.63 -4.70
CA TYR A 134 -4.94 -11.62 -3.76
C TYR A 134 -6.45 -11.80 -3.92
N ALA A 135 -6.86 -13.01 -4.30
CA ALA A 135 -8.25 -13.36 -4.53
C ALA A 135 -8.79 -14.24 -3.39
N ALA A 136 -9.38 -13.62 -2.36
CA ALA A 136 -9.88 -14.36 -1.19
C ALA A 136 -10.98 -15.40 -1.51
N LEU A 137 -11.66 -15.26 -2.65
CA LEU A 137 -12.65 -16.23 -3.12
C LEU A 137 -12.06 -17.63 -3.35
N TYR A 138 -10.74 -17.75 -3.58
CA TYR A 138 -10.08 -19.05 -3.69
C TYR A 138 -10.21 -19.86 -2.41
N LYS A 139 -10.12 -19.22 -1.25
CA LYS A 139 -10.21 -19.92 0.02
C LYS A 139 -11.59 -20.55 0.19
N ASP A 140 -12.63 -19.79 -0.12
CA ASP A 140 -14.02 -20.21 0.04
C ASP A 140 -14.43 -21.28 -1.00
N LYS A 141 -13.95 -21.17 -2.24
CA LYS A 141 -14.34 -22.08 -3.34
C LYS A 141 -13.46 -23.30 -3.51
N HIS A 142 -12.17 -23.19 -3.21
CA HIS A 142 -11.17 -24.21 -3.53
C HIS A 142 -10.35 -24.66 -2.30
N GLY A 143 -10.52 -24.02 -1.15
CA GLY A 143 -9.91 -24.44 0.12
C GLY A 143 -8.47 -23.98 0.34
N TYR A 144 -7.87 -23.27 -0.61
CA TYR A 144 -6.49 -22.75 -0.55
C TYR A 144 -6.42 -21.25 -0.84
N GLU A 145 -5.32 -20.60 -0.45
CA GLU A 145 -5.07 -19.17 -0.72
C GLU A 145 -4.31 -19.02 -2.04
N ALA A 146 -4.68 -18.04 -2.85
CA ALA A 146 -4.01 -17.78 -4.12
C ALA A 146 -3.71 -16.29 -4.33
N ILE A 147 -2.49 -16.02 -4.81
CA ILE A 147 -2.08 -14.72 -5.34
C ILE A 147 -1.81 -14.90 -6.83
N LEU A 148 -2.57 -14.18 -7.63
CA LEU A 148 -2.35 -14.10 -9.07
C LEU A 148 -1.22 -13.10 -9.33
N VAL A 149 -0.29 -13.42 -10.22
CA VAL A 149 0.89 -12.60 -10.48
C VAL A 149 1.03 -12.37 -11.98
N ASN A 150 1.07 -11.11 -12.38
CA ASN A 150 1.47 -10.71 -13.72
C ASN A 150 2.92 -10.23 -13.67
N PRO A 151 3.87 -10.98 -14.23
CA PRO A 151 5.24 -10.53 -14.24
C PRO A 151 5.60 -9.79 -15.55
N PHE A 152 4.63 -9.48 -16.42
CA PHE A 152 4.91 -8.86 -17.71
C PHE A 152 5.28 -7.38 -17.61
N GLY A 153 6.41 -7.01 -18.23
CA GLY A 153 6.81 -5.61 -18.40
C GLY A 153 7.28 -4.90 -17.13
N ILE A 154 7.51 -5.64 -16.05
CA ILE A 154 7.88 -5.14 -14.73
C ILE A 154 9.29 -5.61 -14.31
N LYS A 155 9.97 -4.80 -13.50
CA LYS A 155 11.27 -5.17 -12.92
C LYS A 155 11.09 -6.07 -11.70
N GLU A 156 12.08 -6.91 -11.39
CA GLU A 156 12.05 -7.85 -10.26
C GLU A 156 11.80 -7.12 -8.93
N GLU A 157 12.39 -5.95 -8.69
CA GLU A 157 12.20 -5.19 -7.46
C GLU A 157 10.78 -4.62 -7.31
N GLU A 158 10.18 -4.22 -8.43
CA GLU A 158 8.81 -3.71 -8.45
C GLU A 158 7.81 -4.87 -8.28
N LEU A 159 8.08 -6.04 -8.87
CA LEU A 159 7.27 -7.24 -8.67
C LEU A 159 7.30 -7.71 -7.21
N HIS A 160 8.48 -7.64 -6.57
CA HIS A 160 8.61 -7.90 -5.14
C HIS A 160 7.72 -7.01 -4.28
N PHE A 161 7.55 -5.73 -4.65
CA PHE A 161 6.65 -4.81 -3.98
C PHE A 161 5.19 -5.28 -4.08
N TYR A 162 4.71 -5.59 -5.29
CA TYR A 162 3.32 -6.04 -5.47
C TYR A 162 3.05 -7.37 -4.76
N ILE A 163 4.00 -8.31 -4.78
CA ILE A 163 3.85 -9.57 -4.02
C ILE A 163 3.81 -9.32 -2.51
N ALA A 164 4.67 -8.45 -1.98
CA ALA A 164 4.66 -8.09 -0.57
C ALA A 164 3.36 -7.37 -0.16
N HIS A 165 2.79 -6.57 -1.05
CA HIS A 165 1.51 -5.88 -0.89
C HIS A 165 0.34 -6.88 -0.80
N GLU A 166 0.23 -7.82 -1.75
CA GLU A 166 -0.84 -8.83 -1.72
C GLU A 166 -0.71 -9.82 -0.56
N LEU A 167 0.53 -10.16 -0.17
CA LEU A 167 0.77 -10.96 1.04
C LEU A 167 0.28 -10.23 2.30
N PHE A 168 0.43 -8.90 2.36
CA PHE A 168 -0.13 -8.13 3.46
C PHE A 168 -1.65 -8.27 3.50
N HIS A 169 -2.38 -8.07 2.40
CA HIS A 169 -3.83 -8.23 2.36
C HIS A 169 -4.29 -9.60 2.85
N LEU A 170 -3.62 -10.66 2.39
CA LEU A 170 -3.89 -12.02 2.83
C LEU A 170 -3.76 -12.15 4.36
N TYR A 171 -2.64 -11.72 4.94
CA TYR A 171 -2.41 -11.83 6.38
C TYR A 171 -3.30 -10.91 7.20
N TYR A 172 -3.51 -9.70 6.71
CA TYR A 172 -4.30 -8.68 7.38
C TYR A 172 -5.78 -9.06 7.43
N ARG A 173 -6.32 -9.63 6.35
CA ARG A 173 -7.71 -10.14 6.29
C ARG A 173 -7.95 -11.29 7.27
N LEU A 174 -6.94 -12.11 7.56
CA LEU A 174 -7.06 -13.16 8.59
C LEU A 174 -7.21 -12.58 10.00
N GLN A 175 -6.75 -11.34 10.22
CA GLN A 175 -6.89 -10.62 11.48
C GLN A 175 -8.16 -9.78 11.54
N ASN A 176 -8.45 -8.99 10.50
CA ASN A 176 -9.54 -8.02 10.49
C ASN A 176 -10.33 -8.09 9.18
N ARG A 177 -11.60 -8.49 9.25
CA ARG A 177 -12.50 -8.62 8.08
C ARG A 177 -13.22 -7.32 7.73
N GLU A 178 -13.21 -6.33 8.62
CA GLU A 178 -14.01 -5.10 8.50
C GLU A 178 -13.13 -3.86 8.57
N ILE A 179 -12.04 -3.83 7.80
CA ILE A 179 -11.18 -2.65 7.70
C ILE A 179 -11.66 -1.70 6.60
N HIS A 180 -11.54 -0.40 6.87
CA HIS A 180 -11.73 0.63 5.85
C HIS A 180 -10.68 0.48 4.75
N ARG A 181 -11.12 0.45 3.50
CA ARG A 181 -10.24 0.22 2.33
C ARG A 181 -9.02 1.12 2.27
N TRP A 182 -9.15 2.41 2.60
CA TRP A 182 -8.01 3.34 2.59
C TRP A 182 -6.91 2.91 3.57
N MET A 183 -7.29 2.29 4.69
CA MET A 183 -6.34 1.75 5.66
C MET A 183 -5.72 0.46 5.15
N ASP A 184 -6.53 -0.47 4.64
CA ASP A 184 -6.06 -1.74 4.09
C ASP A 184 -5.02 -1.52 2.99
N GLU A 185 -5.36 -0.69 2.01
CA GLU A 185 -4.50 -0.36 0.86
C GLU A 185 -3.28 0.47 1.27
N GLY A 186 -3.47 1.46 2.15
CA GLY A 186 -2.38 2.31 2.65
C GLY A 186 -1.36 1.53 3.47
N LEU A 187 -1.81 0.64 4.37
CA LEU A 187 -0.96 -0.24 5.14
C LEU A 187 -0.26 -1.25 4.23
N ALA A 188 -0.97 -1.89 3.30
CA ALA A 188 -0.38 -2.84 2.37
C ALA A 188 0.75 -2.21 1.54
N GLN A 189 0.56 -0.99 1.02
CA GLN A 189 1.61 -0.26 0.31
C GLN A 189 2.77 0.13 1.21
N PHE A 190 2.47 0.58 2.43
CA PHE A 190 3.49 0.98 3.40
C PHE A 190 4.36 -0.21 3.83
N PHE A 191 3.76 -1.36 4.13
CA PHE A 191 4.49 -2.57 4.49
C PHE A 191 5.29 -3.14 3.32
N ALA A 192 4.73 -3.16 2.12
CA ALA A 192 5.47 -3.53 0.92
C ALA A 192 6.72 -2.65 0.73
N TYR A 193 6.59 -1.33 0.97
CA TYR A 193 7.74 -0.42 0.99
C TYR A 193 8.75 -0.77 2.10
N GLN A 194 8.32 -1.05 3.34
CA GLN A 194 9.24 -1.41 4.42
C GLN A 194 10.08 -2.67 4.10
N LEU A 195 9.50 -3.63 3.37
CA LEU A 195 10.16 -4.90 3.04
C LEU A 195 11.03 -4.87 1.78
N THR A 196 10.73 -3.96 0.85
CA THR A 196 11.35 -3.92 -0.47
C THR A 196 12.16 -2.66 -0.72
N HIS A 197 11.92 -1.61 0.08
CA HIS A 197 12.36 -0.24 -0.15
C HIS A 197 11.94 0.33 -1.51
N PHE A 198 10.98 -0.31 -2.17
CA PHE A 198 10.41 0.16 -3.42
C PHE A 198 9.24 1.09 -3.12
N ILE A 199 9.26 2.27 -3.75
CA ILE A 199 8.26 3.31 -3.53
C ILE A 199 7.21 3.25 -4.64
N PRO A 200 5.90 3.31 -4.34
CA PRO A 200 4.82 3.33 -5.33
C PRO A 200 4.73 4.69 -6.05
N GLN A 201 5.76 5.02 -6.84
CA GLN A 201 5.95 6.33 -7.44
C GLN A 201 4.80 6.74 -8.35
N PHE A 202 4.20 5.80 -9.10
CA PHE A 202 3.08 6.09 -9.97
C PHE A 202 1.87 6.64 -9.18
N GLN A 203 1.48 5.95 -8.10
CA GLN A 203 0.38 6.32 -7.24
C GLN A 203 0.64 7.67 -6.55
N ILE A 204 1.85 7.90 -6.05
CA ILE A 204 2.27 9.17 -5.46
C ILE A 204 2.19 10.31 -6.48
N THR A 205 2.72 10.11 -7.69
CA THR A 205 2.64 11.11 -8.76
C THR A 205 1.18 11.41 -9.13
N LYS A 206 0.31 10.39 -9.22
CA LYS A 206 -1.13 10.58 -9.47
C LYS A 206 -1.84 11.34 -8.35
N TYR A 207 -1.42 11.18 -7.10
CA TYR A 207 -1.89 12.02 -6.01
C TYR A 207 -1.50 13.49 -6.20
N PHE A 208 -0.23 13.81 -6.46
CA PHE A 208 0.20 15.19 -6.70
C PHE A 208 -0.36 15.80 -8.02
N GLU A 209 -0.81 14.96 -8.95
CA GLU A 209 -1.58 15.40 -10.11
C GLU A 209 -2.98 15.95 -9.71
N ASN A 210 -3.59 15.45 -8.64
CA ASN A 210 -4.89 15.88 -8.14
C ASN A 210 -4.99 15.65 -6.60
N PRO A 211 -4.49 16.59 -5.79
CA PRO A 211 -4.35 16.41 -4.33
C PRO A 211 -5.64 16.65 -3.55
N ASP A 212 -6.70 17.14 -4.21
CA ASP A 212 -7.99 17.47 -3.60
C ASP A 212 -8.83 16.20 -3.40
N VAL A 213 -8.29 15.27 -2.63
CA VAL A 213 -8.92 14.00 -2.25
C VAL A 213 -8.89 13.84 -0.73
N ALA A 214 -10.02 13.44 -0.14
CA ALA A 214 -10.05 13.14 1.28
C ALA A 214 -9.26 11.85 1.56
N LEU A 215 -8.71 11.72 2.78
CA LEU A 215 -7.93 10.53 3.16
C LEU A 215 -8.76 9.25 3.11
N GLU A 216 -10.00 9.34 3.57
CA GLU A 216 -10.93 8.20 3.70
C GLU A 216 -11.84 8.01 2.48
N GLU A 217 -11.74 8.91 1.51
CA GLU A 217 -12.37 8.74 0.21
C GLU A 217 -11.55 7.71 -0.56
N PHE A 218 -12.19 6.63 -1.00
CA PHE A 218 -11.48 5.56 -1.72
C PHE A 218 -12.42 4.91 -2.76
N PRO A 219 -12.78 5.63 -3.84
CA PRO A 219 -13.50 5.04 -4.95
C PRO A 219 -12.63 3.99 -5.64
N ASP A 220 -13.28 3.03 -6.28
CA ASP A 220 -12.60 1.92 -6.94
C ASP A 220 -11.54 2.41 -7.95
N SER A 221 -10.38 1.75 -7.90
CA SER A 221 -9.38 1.72 -8.98
C SER A 221 -8.77 3.06 -9.41
N GLN A 222 -8.69 4.04 -8.51
CA GLN A 222 -8.04 5.33 -8.78
C GLN A 222 -6.72 5.50 -8.02
N ALA A 223 -5.61 5.48 -8.76
CA ALA A 223 -4.24 5.49 -8.23
C ALA A 223 -3.91 6.66 -7.26
N LYS A 224 -4.61 7.79 -7.35
CA LYS A 224 -4.38 8.95 -6.46
C LYS A 224 -4.75 8.68 -5.00
N TYR A 225 -5.78 7.86 -4.73
CA TYR A 225 -6.21 7.55 -3.36
C TYR A 225 -5.24 6.60 -2.67
N TYR A 226 -4.71 5.62 -3.42
CA TYR A 226 -3.58 4.78 -3.01
C TYR A 226 -2.39 5.66 -2.61
N GLY A 227 -1.98 6.61 -3.47
CA GLY A 227 -0.89 7.54 -3.18
C GLY A 227 -1.10 8.36 -1.90
N ASN A 228 -2.29 8.92 -1.69
CA ASN A 228 -2.64 9.67 -0.47
C ASN A 228 -2.54 8.78 0.79
N SER A 229 -3.10 7.57 0.72
CA SER A 229 -3.11 6.63 1.84
C SER A 229 -1.70 6.14 2.21
N PHE A 230 -0.86 5.80 1.22
CA PHE A 230 0.55 5.45 1.45
C PHE A 230 1.31 6.61 2.10
N LEU A 231 1.17 7.83 1.57
CA LEU A 231 1.86 9.00 2.12
C LEU A 231 1.44 9.28 3.57
N PHE A 232 0.19 9.00 3.93
CA PHE A 232 -0.28 9.15 5.30
C PHE A 232 0.41 8.17 6.26
N TYR A 233 0.42 6.87 5.95
CA TYR A 233 1.11 5.89 6.80
C TYR A 233 2.63 6.10 6.83
N TYR A 234 3.21 6.48 5.70
CA TYR A 234 4.62 6.86 5.64
C TYR A 234 4.93 8.08 6.52
N TYR A 235 4.06 9.09 6.51
CA TYR A 235 4.18 10.27 7.37
C TYR A 235 4.06 9.90 8.86
N LEU A 236 3.07 9.09 9.24
CA LEU A 236 2.94 8.63 10.63
C LEU A 236 4.19 7.88 11.08
N TYR A 237 4.73 6.98 10.24
CA TYR A 237 5.97 6.27 10.54
C TYR A 237 7.16 7.21 10.79
N LEU A 238 7.39 8.18 9.90
CA LEU A 238 8.54 9.07 10.01
C LEU A 238 8.49 9.99 11.23
N HIS A 239 7.30 10.45 11.61
CA HIS A 239 7.14 11.51 12.60
C HIS A 239 6.70 11.03 13.98
N TYR A 240 5.99 9.90 14.05
CA TYR A 240 5.34 9.46 15.28
C TYR A 240 5.79 8.06 15.71
N PHE A 241 6.31 7.24 14.80
CA PHE A 241 6.61 5.82 15.07
C PHE A 241 7.88 5.31 14.36
N PRO A 242 9.04 5.96 14.55
CA PRO A 242 10.27 5.58 13.84
C PRO A 242 10.86 4.25 14.32
N GLU A 243 10.40 3.73 15.47
CA GLU A 243 10.90 2.47 16.02
C GLU A 243 10.15 1.27 15.43
N LYS A 244 10.89 0.24 14.99
CA LYS A 244 10.34 -0.99 14.40
C LYS A 244 9.32 -1.73 15.29
N GLY A 245 9.28 -1.44 16.59
CA GLY A 245 8.35 -2.04 17.55
C GLY A 245 6.89 -1.58 17.39
N ASP A 246 6.67 -0.42 16.79
CA ASP A 246 5.35 0.23 16.75
C ASP A 246 4.43 -0.28 15.62
N PHE A 247 4.97 -1.04 14.66
CA PHE A 247 4.20 -1.61 13.55
C PHE A 247 3.07 -2.52 14.01
N LYS A 248 3.27 -3.28 15.09
CA LYS A 248 2.24 -4.11 15.71
C LYS A 248 1.05 -3.30 16.20
N ARG A 249 1.30 -2.07 16.66
CA ARG A 249 0.24 -1.19 17.14
C ARG A 249 -0.61 -0.76 15.96
N PHE A 250 0.01 -0.23 14.89
CA PHE A 250 -0.64 0.21 13.66
C PHE A 250 -1.62 -0.78 13.03
N ILE A 251 -1.22 -2.04 12.96
CA ILE A 251 -2.06 -3.07 12.31
C ILE A 251 -3.25 -3.49 13.16
N SER A 252 -3.21 -3.24 14.47
CA SER A 252 -4.19 -3.78 15.43
C SER A 252 -5.36 -2.85 15.74
N MET A 253 -5.27 -1.58 15.34
CA MET A 253 -6.33 -0.59 15.55
C MET A 253 -7.43 -0.67 14.51
N SER A 254 -8.64 -0.30 14.90
CA SER A 254 -9.72 -0.03 13.95
C SER A 254 -9.52 1.30 13.21
N HIS A 255 -8.83 2.26 13.83
CA HIS A 255 -8.53 3.55 13.22
C HIS A 255 -7.24 4.21 13.77
N PRO A 256 -6.39 4.88 12.95
CA PRO A 256 -5.17 5.57 13.43
C PRO A 256 -5.38 6.63 14.49
N LYS A 257 -6.57 7.24 14.54
CA LYS A 257 -6.95 8.18 15.59
C LYS A 257 -6.80 7.60 16.99
N GLU A 258 -7.02 6.30 17.19
CA GLU A 258 -6.94 5.64 18.51
C GLU A 258 -5.55 5.73 19.16
N LEU A 259 -4.54 6.12 18.38
CA LEU A 259 -3.18 6.36 18.87
C LEU A 259 -3.00 7.71 19.55
N PHE A 260 -3.94 8.63 19.38
CA PHE A 260 -3.78 10.04 19.68
C PHE A 260 -4.97 10.58 20.46
N GLU A 261 -4.69 11.50 21.39
CA GLU A 261 -5.74 12.36 21.94
C GLU A 261 -6.34 13.25 20.84
N GLU A 262 -7.55 13.79 21.04
CA GLU A 262 -8.25 14.54 19.98
C GLU A 262 -7.43 15.72 19.43
N ASP A 263 -6.82 16.52 20.30
CA ASP A 263 -5.99 17.66 19.89
C ASP A 263 -4.70 17.22 19.17
N GLN A 264 -4.14 16.07 19.56
CA GLN A 264 -2.98 15.49 18.89
C GLN A 264 -3.36 14.98 17.49
N TRP A 265 -4.52 14.34 17.35
CA TRP A 265 -5.02 13.91 16.05
C TRP A 265 -5.26 15.07 15.10
N LYS A 266 -5.88 16.16 15.58
CA LYS A 266 -6.02 17.42 14.81
C LYS A 266 -4.66 17.95 14.36
N THR A 267 -3.66 17.94 15.25
CA THR A 267 -2.28 18.36 14.94
C THR A 267 -1.63 17.46 13.87
N VAL A 268 -1.70 16.13 14.01
CA VAL A 268 -1.19 15.14 13.04
C VAL A 268 -1.75 15.42 11.65
N LEU A 269 -3.07 15.61 11.56
CA LEU A 269 -3.76 15.87 10.31
C LEU A 269 -3.35 17.22 9.72
N GLN A 270 -3.30 18.29 10.52
CA GLN A 270 -2.81 19.59 10.09
C GLN A 270 -1.39 19.52 9.54
N GLU A 271 -0.46 18.92 10.28
CA GLU A 271 0.94 18.80 9.87
C GLU A 271 1.09 17.95 8.61
N PHE A 272 0.35 16.84 8.51
CA PHE A 272 0.28 16.03 7.28
C PHE A 272 -0.19 16.88 6.08
N SER A 273 -1.26 17.66 6.24
CA SER A 273 -1.78 18.54 5.19
C SER A 273 -0.75 19.54 4.70
N ILE A 274 -0.04 20.19 5.62
CA ILE A 274 1.02 21.14 5.32
C ILE A 274 2.18 20.44 4.64
N ALA A 275 2.59 19.27 5.14
CA ALA A 275 3.69 18.50 4.57
C ALA A 275 3.38 18.07 3.12
N LYS A 276 2.13 17.75 2.80
CA LYS A 276 1.66 17.51 1.43
C LYS A 276 1.75 18.76 0.56
N LEU A 277 1.25 19.90 1.04
CA LEU A 277 1.30 21.17 0.31
C LEU A 277 2.74 21.57 -0.05
N LEU A 278 3.64 21.44 0.93
CA LEU A 278 5.06 21.76 0.80
C LEU A 278 5.86 20.66 0.10
N ASN A 279 5.24 19.51 -0.18
CA ASN A 279 5.90 18.31 -0.69
C ASN A 279 7.15 17.93 0.12
N THR A 280 7.01 17.89 1.45
CA THR A 280 8.10 17.55 2.39
C THR A 280 8.00 16.14 2.94
N ILE A 281 6.87 15.44 2.69
CA ILE A 281 6.70 14.03 3.08
C ILE A 281 7.62 13.15 2.25
N TYR A 282 7.78 13.47 0.96
CA TYR A 282 8.53 12.64 0.02
C TYR A 282 9.92 13.20 -0.24
N VAL A 283 10.91 12.72 0.50
CA VAL A 283 12.34 12.98 0.26
C VAL A 283 13.03 11.64 0.02
N HIS A 284 13.56 11.43 -1.19
CA HIS A 284 14.33 10.24 -1.53
C HIS A 284 15.77 10.62 -1.84
N ASP A 285 16.71 10.11 -1.04
CA ASP A 285 18.13 10.49 -1.03
C ASP A 285 18.90 10.26 -2.34
N GLN A 286 18.32 9.59 -3.33
CA GLN A 286 19.02 9.15 -4.55
C GLN A 286 18.26 9.46 -5.84
N LYS A 287 17.12 10.15 -5.76
CA LYS A 287 16.37 10.57 -6.95
C LYS A 287 15.82 11.97 -6.74
N HIS A 288 16.40 12.95 -7.44
CA HIS A 288 15.86 14.30 -7.50
C HIS A 288 14.54 14.30 -8.27
N TYR A 289 13.43 14.16 -7.56
CA TYR A 289 12.11 14.38 -8.12
C TYR A 289 11.71 15.82 -7.83
N SER A 290 11.69 16.66 -8.87
CA SER A 290 11.08 17.98 -8.81
C SER A 290 9.56 17.84 -8.89
N LEU A 291 8.96 17.27 -7.85
CA LEU A 291 7.54 17.50 -7.61
C LEU A 291 7.45 18.93 -7.10
N LYS A 292 7.26 19.87 -8.04
CA LYS A 292 7.06 21.28 -7.70
C LYS A 292 5.97 21.34 -6.62
N PRO A 293 6.19 22.07 -5.52
CA PRO A 293 5.20 22.12 -4.45
C PRO A 293 3.84 22.57 -5.00
N LEU A 294 2.77 22.06 -4.39
CA LEU A 294 1.38 22.10 -4.93
C LEU A 294 0.79 23.51 -5.08
N TYR A 295 1.56 24.57 -4.82
CA TYR A 295 1.18 25.98 -4.94
C TYR A 295 0.54 26.37 -6.28
N GLY A 296 0.69 25.57 -7.33
CA GLY A 296 0.12 25.84 -8.67
C GLY A 296 -1.27 25.25 -8.95
N LYS A 297 -1.84 24.43 -8.06
CA LYS A 297 -3.18 23.79 -8.25
C LYS A 297 -4.20 24.24 -7.21
N VAL A 298 -4.05 25.49 -6.80
CA VAL A 298 -4.88 26.09 -5.79
C VAL A 298 -6.14 26.63 -6.47
N VAL A 299 -7.27 25.98 -6.23
CA VAL A 299 -8.54 26.32 -6.88
C VAL A 299 -9.16 27.54 -6.17
N PRO A 300 -9.71 28.53 -6.89
CA PRO A 300 -10.60 29.52 -6.29
C PRO A 300 -11.78 28.81 -5.62
N LEU A 301 -12.10 29.18 -4.38
CA LEU A 301 -13.18 28.49 -3.66
C LEU A 301 -14.53 29.08 -4.08
N GLU A 302 -15.04 28.68 -5.24
CA GLU A 302 -16.38 29.12 -5.70
C GLU A 302 -17.51 28.34 -5.00
N ALA A 303 -17.32 27.04 -4.72
CA ALA A 303 -18.22 26.22 -3.90
C ALA A 303 -17.58 24.88 -3.51
N LEU A 304 -18.07 24.24 -2.44
CA LEU A 304 -17.86 22.80 -2.23
C LEU A 304 -18.57 22.03 -3.36
N PRO A 305 -18.03 20.90 -3.85
CA PRO A 305 -18.72 20.07 -4.85
C PRO A 305 -20.15 19.73 -4.39
N GLU A 306 -21.15 19.83 -5.27
CA GLU A 306 -22.59 19.66 -4.94
C GLU A 306 -22.93 18.30 -4.29
N ASN A 307 -22.03 17.32 -4.38
CA ASN A 307 -22.20 15.97 -3.82
C ASN A 307 -21.13 15.61 -2.78
N PHE A 308 -20.51 16.59 -2.15
CA PHE A 308 -19.48 16.35 -1.14
C PHE A 308 -20.06 15.65 0.10
N LYS A 309 -19.86 14.33 0.18
CA LYS A 309 -20.07 13.53 1.39
C LYS A 309 -18.73 13.39 2.10
N SER A 310 -18.40 14.33 2.98
CA SER A 310 -17.20 14.19 3.80
C SER A 310 -17.30 12.97 4.70
N LYS A 311 -16.24 12.16 4.64
CA LYS A 311 -15.82 11.29 5.73
C LYS A 311 -14.72 12.02 6.50
N GLU A 312 -14.69 11.78 7.80
CA GLU A 312 -14.11 12.45 8.98
C GLU A 312 -13.06 13.58 8.82
N TYR A 313 -12.21 13.57 7.79
CA TYR A 313 -11.18 14.58 7.55
C TYR A 313 -10.97 14.96 6.06
N LEU A 314 -10.90 16.26 5.77
CA LEU A 314 -10.49 16.80 4.47
C LEU A 314 -9.62 18.06 4.62
N SER A 315 -8.63 18.19 3.74
CA SER A 315 -7.91 19.44 3.52
C SER A 315 -8.27 20.05 2.17
N LEU A 316 -8.58 21.33 2.17
CA LEU A 316 -8.70 22.16 0.97
C LEU A 316 -7.57 23.16 0.92
N TYR A 317 -6.96 23.32 -0.25
CA TYR A 317 -5.89 24.28 -0.50
C TYR A 317 -6.45 25.43 -1.34
N VAL A 318 -6.54 26.62 -0.74
CA VAL A 318 -7.19 27.79 -1.34
C VAL A 318 -6.20 28.95 -1.48
N ARG A 319 -6.29 29.72 -2.57
CA ARG A 319 -5.29 30.72 -2.91
C ARG A 319 -5.55 31.95 -2.07
N GLY A 320 -4.51 32.52 -1.48
CA GLY A 320 -4.64 33.77 -0.76
C GLY A 320 -5.14 34.91 -1.66
N SER A 321 -6.29 35.45 -1.29
CA SER A 321 -6.88 36.69 -1.80
C SER A 321 -7.97 37.13 -0.80
N ASP A 322 -8.34 38.40 -0.81
CA ASP A 322 -9.42 38.90 0.07
C ASP A 322 -10.74 38.17 -0.20
N GLU A 323 -11.05 37.91 -1.48
CA GLU A 323 -12.24 37.17 -1.89
C GLU A 323 -12.27 35.74 -1.33
N ASN A 324 -11.17 34.98 -1.49
CA ASN A 324 -11.08 33.62 -1.00
C ASN A 324 -11.03 33.55 0.53
N TYR A 325 -10.44 34.55 1.18
CA TYR A 325 -10.44 34.68 2.62
C TYR A 325 -11.87 34.84 3.16
N GLU A 326 -12.64 35.79 2.61
CA GLU A 326 -14.04 36.00 2.98
C GLU A 326 -14.92 34.79 2.66
N ALA A 327 -14.71 34.13 1.51
CA ALA A 327 -15.40 32.89 1.15
C ALA A 327 -15.11 31.76 2.16
N THR A 328 -13.85 31.62 2.59
CA THR A 328 -13.45 30.62 3.59
C THR A 328 -14.09 30.93 4.95
N LEU A 329 -14.15 32.21 5.37
CA LEU A 329 -14.83 32.62 6.59
C LEU A 329 -16.34 32.34 6.53
N ALA A 330 -16.98 32.61 5.40
CA ALA A 330 -18.40 32.32 5.19
C ALA A 330 -18.66 30.81 5.24
N LEU A 331 -17.82 30.01 4.58
CA LEU A 331 -17.91 28.56 4.59
C LEU A 331 -17.72 27.99 6.01
N LYS A 332 -16.73 28.48 6.75
CA LYS A 332 -16.49 28.10 8.16
C LYS A 332 -17.72 28.38 9.04
N LYS A 333 -18.40 29.52 8.85
CA LYS A 333 -19.65 29.84 9.56
C LYS A 333 -20.78 28.86 9.21
N LYS A 334 -20.93 28.53 7.92
CA LYS A 334 -21.93 27.57 7.43
C LYS A 334 -21.70 26.18 8.02
N LEU A 335 -20.47 25.67 7.92
CA LEU A 335 -20.08 24.35 8.42
C LEU A 335 -20.27 24.20 9.92
N LYS A 336 -20.03 25.27 10.70
CA LYS A 336 -20.33 25.28 12.14
C LYS A 336 -21.81 25.06 12.44
N LEU A 337 -22.73 25.57 11.60
CA LEU A 337 -24.17 25.33 11.74
C LEU A 337 -24.54 23.88 11.41
N GLU A 338 -23.72 23.22 10.60
CA GLU A 338 -23.87 21.82 10.21
C GLU A 338 -23.09 20.85 11.15
N HIS A 339 -22.62 21.35 12.30
CA HIS A 339 -21.87 20.59 13.31
C HIS A 339 -20.50 20.07 12.84
N TRP A 340 -19.83 20.81 11.96
CA TRP A 340 -18.44 20.55 11.58
C TRP A 340 -17.48 21.43 12.37
N ASP A 341 -16.33 20.85 12.71
CA ASP A 341 -15.16 21.60 13.15
C ASP A 341 -14.34 22.00 11.92
N ALA A 342 -13.95 23.27 11.86
CA ALA A 342 -13.19 23.80 10.72
C ALA A 342 -12.07 24.74 11.18
N GLU A 343 -10.86 24.45 10.72
CA GLU A 343 -9.65 25.19 11.04
C GLU A 343 -9.03 25.80 9.78
N THR A 344 -8.35 26.92 9.97
CA THR A 344 -7.67 27.64 8.90
C THR A 344 -6.24 27.86 9.33
N VAL A 345 -5.32 27.40 8.50
CA VAL A 345 -3.89 27.66 8.65
C VAL A 345 -3.41 28.36 7.41
N TYR A 346 -2.55 29.36 7.57
CA TYR A 346 -2.02 30.13 6.46
C TYR A 346 -0.56 29.76 6.26
N VAL A 347 -0.24 29.32 5.04
CA VAL A 347 1.11 28.98 4.61
C VAL A 347 1.60 30.12 3.73
N ILE A 348 2.47 30.94 4.27
CA ILE A 348 2.98 32.16 3.66
C ILE A 348 4.31 31.84 3.00
N GLN A 349 4.38 32.12 1.70
CA GLN A 349 5.57 31.91 0.90
C GLN A 349 6.16 33.27 0.53
N PRO A 350 7.11 33.79 1.33
CA PRO A 350 7.78 35.04 0.98
C PRO A 350 8.61 34.87 -0.30
N GLU A 351 8.80 35.95 -1.05
CA GLU A 351 9.67 35.96 -2.23
C GLU A 351 11.10 35.54 -1.87
N PHE A 352 11.54 35.89 -0.66
CA PHE A 352 12.81 35.50 -0.08
C PHE A 352 12.61 35.04 1.37
N GLY A 353 13.16 33.88 1.73
CA GLY A 353 13.15 33.38 3.10
C GLY A 353 12.50 32.03 3.28
N LYS A 354 12.24 31.67 4.55
CA LYS A 354 11.59 30.40 4.91
C LYS A 354 10.07 30.57 4.85
N VAL A 355 9.38 29.50 4.44
CA VAL A 355 7.92 29.39 4.54
C VAL A 355 7.51 29.63 6.00
N GLN A 356 6.47 30.44 6.20
CA GLN A 356 5.89 30.69 7.50
C GLN A 356 4.51 30.04 7.59
N ILE A 357 4.21 29.42 8.73
CA ILE A 357 2.92 28.78 8.98
C ILE A 357 2.31 29.53 10.16
N VAL A 358 1.16 30.18 9.94
CA VAL A 358 0.50 31.00 10.96
C VAL A 358 -0.98 30.63 11.09
N SER A 359 -1.55 30.79 12.28
CA SER A 359 -2.98 30.54 12.54
C SER A 359 -3.86 31.76 12.28
N ARG A 360 -3.26 32.94 12.06
CA ARG A 360 -3.95 34.20 11.76
C ARG A 360 -3.13 35.03 10.77
N LEU A 361 -3.81 35.64 9.81
CA LEU A 361 -3.23 36.69 8.96
C LEU A 361 -3.32 38.04 9.69
N ASN A 362 -2.27 38.85 9.53
CA ASN A 362 -2.29 40.28 9.84
C ASN A 362 -2.05 41.06 8.53
N ASP A 363 -2.19 42.38 8.57
CA ASP A 363 -2.09 43.24 7.38
C ASP A 363 -0.74 43.15 6.68
N GLU A 364 0.35 42.88 7.43
CA GLU A 364 1.69 42.71 6.87
C GLU A 364 1.80 41.40 6.08
N LEU A 365 1.27 40.31 6.64
CA LEU A 365 1.36 38.97 6.05
C LEU A 365 0.36 38.75 4.91
N SER A 366 -0.79 39.42 4.93
CA SER A 366 -1.77 39.36 3.84
C SER A 366 -1.27 39.99 2.54
N SER A 367 -0.26 40.86 2.61
CA SER A 367 0.40 41.47 1.45
C SER A 367 1.33 40.50 0.69
N GLN A 368 1.70 39.37 1.31
CA GLN A 368 2.56 38.36 0.72
C GLN A 368 1.74 37.24 0.05
N PRO A 369 2.29 36.48 -0.91
CA PRO A 369 1.63 35.27 -1.40
C PRO A 369 1.43 34.24 -0.29
N TYR A 370 0.18 33.80 -0.10
CA TYR A 370 -0.15 32.76 0.87
C TYR A 370 -1.15 31.74 0.30
N VAL A 371 -1.20 30.58 0.94
CA VAL A 371 -2.22 29.55 0.76
C VAL A 371 -2.99 29.39 2.05
N ILE A 372 -4.32 29.37 1.96
CA ILE A 372 -5.20 29.00 3.05
C ILE A 372 -5.35 27.48 3.00
N VAL A 373 -4.86 26.81 4.04
CA VAL A 373 -5.13 25.40 4.29
C VAL A 373 -6.38 25.34 5.16
N PHE A 374 -7.50 24.94 4.55
CA PHE A 374 -8.77 24.82 5.23
C PHE A 374 -9.00 23.36 5.59
N LEU A 375 -8.97 23.07 6.89
CA LEU A 375 -9.06 21.73 7.46
C LEU A 375 -10.46 21.52 8.00
N LEU A 376 -11.09 20.43 7.56
CA LEU A 376 -12.44 20.04 7.97
C LEU A 376 -12.36 18.77 8.81
N TYR A 377 -13.04 18.80 9.95
CA TYR A 377 -13.16 17.66 10.85
C TYR A 377 -14.63 17.43 11.17
N LYS A 378 -15.05 16.17 11.12
CA LYS A 378 -16.35 15.79 11.70
C LYS A 378 -16.13 15.36 13.15
N PRO A 379 -16.74 16.02 14.15
CA PRO A 379 -16.79 15.47 15.50
C PRO A 379 -17.53 14.13 15.47
N PHE A 380 -17.04 13.19 16.27
CA PHE A 380 -17.52 11.80 16.33
C PHE A 380 -18.86 11.69 17.06
#